data_AF-A0A8H2XTK0-F1
#
_entry.id   AF-A0A8H2XTK0-F1
#
_cell.length_a   1.000
_cell.length_b   1.000
_cell.length_c   1.000
_cell.angle_alpha   90.00
_cell.angle_beta   90.00
_cell.angle_gamma   90.00
#
_symmetry.space_group_name_H-M   'P 1'
#
loop_
_entity.id
_entity.type
_entity.pdbx_description
1 polymer ?
#
loop_
_entity_poly.entity_id
_entity_poly.type
_entity_poly.pdbx_seq_one_letter_code
_entity_poly.pdbx_strand_id
1 'polypeptide(L)'
;MNDKSYMGTGSPSSDRFAFFAKGAYDEDAFKLAYNTKQTHTLGEFLTIAEPASKPATDYKGHVFVVTGEKDIIFCGGNCLQKPTTGSGNSLLDDTKPLYPNAASFSTYITPGAGHALFAHHGTAETISAVLSWCKNSGL
;
A
#
# COMPACT_ATOMS: atom_id res chain seq x y z
N MET A 1 24.81 8.92 18.14
CA MET A 1 24.42 9.14 16.73
C MET A 1 23.60 10.42 16.70
N ASN A 2 24.06 11.47 15.99
CA ASN A 2 23.45 12.82 15.98
C ASN A 2 22.65 13.10 14.70
N ASP A 3 22.38 12.08 13.88
CA ASP A 3 21.61 12.27 12.67
C ASP A 3 20.11 12.42 13.03
N LYS A 4 19.56 13.59 12.70
CA LYS A 4 18.14 13.93 12.92
C LYS A 4 17.29 13.71 11.67
N SER A 5 17.87 13.13 10.62
CA SER A 5 17.21 12.92 9.34
C SER A 5 16.46 11.61 9.27
N TYR A 6 16.37 10.85 10.37
CA TYR A 6 15.62 9.58 10.45
C TYR A 6 14.40 9.74 11.34
N MET A 7 13.26 9.27 10.86
CA MET A 7 11.98 9.36 11.55
C MET A 7 11.24 8.02 11.54
N GLY A 8 10.31 7.89 12.48
CA GLY A 8 9.41 6.77 12.63
C GLY A 8 8.28 7.16 13.55
N THR A 9 7.27 6.31 13.67
CA THR A 9 6.16 6.51 14.60
C THR A 9 6.61 6.42 16.06
N GLY A 10 6.12 7.34 16.89
CA GLY A 10 6.57 7.48 18.28
C GLY A 10 5.87 6.57 19.31
N SER A 11 4.82 5.84 18.93
CA SER A 11 4.07 5.01 19.88
C SER A 11 3.30 3.86 19.22
N PRO A 12 2.91 2.82 19.99
CA PRO A 12 2.06 1.73 19.48
C PRO A 12 0.70 2.21 18.95
N SER A 13 0.11 3.24 19.58
CA SER A 13 -1.17 3.79 19.13
C SER A 13 -1.05 4.52 17.80
N SER A 14 0.07 5.23 17.57
CA SER A 14 0.38 5.84 16.27
C SER A 14 0.48 4.78 15.17
N ASP A 15 1.12 3.64 15.45
CA ASP A 15 1.22 2.55 14.47
C ASP A 15 -0.11 1.92 14.17
N ARG A 16 -0.91 1.63 15.21
CA ARG A 16 -2.25 1.07 15.00
C ARG A 16 -3.13 2.00 14.19
N PHE A 17 -3.07 3.30 14.47
CA PHE A 17 -3.85 4.29 13.75
C PHE A 17 -3.44 4.38 12.27
N ALA A 18 -2.15 4.53 11.97
CA ALA A 18 -1.71 4.77 10.60
C ALA A 18 -1.70 3.48 9.75
N PHE A 19 -1.34 2.35 10.36
CA PHE A 19 -0.98 1.14 9.61
C PHE A 19 -1.95 -0.03 9.76
N PHE A 20 -2.71 -0.11 10.85
CA PHE A 20 -3.51 -1.29 11.17
C PHE A 20 -5.02 -1.03 11.20
N ALA A 21 -5.78 -1.98 10.68
CA ALA A 21 -7.22 -1.99 10.73
C ALA A 21 -7.72 -2.82 11.93
N LYS A 22 -8.51 -2.18 12.80
CA LYS A 22 -9.05 -2.83 14.02
C LYS A 22 -9.77 -4.15 13.68
N GLY A 23 -9.41 -5.22 14.38
CA GLY A 23 -10.06 -6.52 14.29
C GLY A 23 -9.62 -7.40 13.11
N ALA A 24 -8.61 -6.98 12.35
CA ALA A 24 -8.11 -7.68 11.18
C ALA A 24 -6.63 -8.11 11.32
N TYR A 25 -6.13 -8.25 12.54
CA TYR A 25 -4.77 -8.71 12.82
C TYR A 25 -4.69 -9.36 14.20
N ASP A 26 -3.72 -10.26 14.37
CA ASP A 26 -3.40 -10.83 15.68
C ASP A 26 -2.47 -9.88 16.45
N GLU A 27 -2.66 -9.82 17.77
CA GLU A 27 -1.84 -8.97 18.63
C GLU A 27 -0.34 -9.28 18.53
N ASP A 28 0.03 -10.54 18.33
CA ASP A 28 1.43 -10.93 18.18
C ASP A 28 2.01 -10.53 16.81
N ALA A 29 1.20 -10.50 15.74
CA ALA A 29 1.61 -9.94 14.46
C ALA A 29 1.87 -8.44 14.57
N PHE A 30 1.01 -7.70 15.28
CA PHE A 30 1.24 -6.29 15.58
C PHE A 30 2.51 -6.08 16.41
N LYS A 31 2.70 -6.84 17.49
CA LYS A 31 3.91 -6.72 18.34
C LYS A 31 5.17 -7.00 17.54
N LEU A 32 5.15 -8.02 16.67
CA LEU A 32 6.28 -8.32 15.81
C LEU A 32 6.59 -7.12 14.91
N ALA A 33 5.60 -6.63 14.15
CA ALA A 33 5.77 -5.47 13.27
C ALA A 33 6.25 -4.22 14.03
N TYR A 34 5.68 -3.93 15.21
CA TYR A 34 6.05 -2.80 16.05
C TYR A 34 7.51 -2.90 16.56
N ASN A 35 7.92 -4.10 16.99
CA ASN A 35 9.25 -4.32 17.56
C ASN A 35 10.35 -4.45 16.50
N THR A 36 9.99 -4.77 15.24
CA THR A 36 10.94 -4.89 14.13
C THR A 36 10.92 -3.73 13.16
N LYS A 37 10.03 -2.74 13.34
CA LYS A 37 9.97 -1.56 12.46
C LYS A 37 11.31 -0.82 12.43
N GLN A 38 11.59 -0.22 11.28
CA GLN A 38 12.80 0.58 11.05
C GLN A 38 12.41 2.04 10.80
N THR A 39 13.39 2.93 10.87
CA THR A 39 13.23 4.33 10.51
C THR A 39 13.29 4.51 8.99
N HIS A 40 12.60 5.53 8.48
CA HIS A 40 12.82 6.08 7.15
C HIS A 40 13.51 7.44 7.27
N THR A 41 14.09 7.93 6.18
CA THR A 41 14.66 9.27 6.14
C THR A 41 13.58 10.33 5.99
N LEU A 42 13.84 11.54 6.50
CA LEU A 42 12.99 12.71 6.32
C LEU A 42 12.83 13.04 4.82
N GLY A 43 13.89 12.83 4.02
CA GLY A 43 13.86 13.01 2.57
C GLY A 43 12.82 12.10 1.92
N GLU A 44 12.89 10.78 2.18
CA GLU A 44 11.92 9.80 1.67
C GLU A 44 10.47 10.17 2.04
N PHE A 45 10.25 10.61 3.28
CA PHE A 45 8.91 11.00 3.73
C PHE A 45 8.40 12.25 3.00
N LEU A 46 9.22 13.28 2.84
CA LEU A 46 8.84 14.52 2.16
C LEU A 46 8.64 14.34 0.64
N THR A 47 9.25 13.32 0.04
CA THR A 47 9.13 13.03 -1.40
C THR A 47 8.22 11.84 -1.70
N ILE A 48 7.47 11.31 -0.72
CA ILE A 48 6.67 10.09 -0.89
C ILE A 48 5.65 10.17 -2.04
N ALA A 49 5.13 11.37 -2.33
CA ALA A 49 4.17 11.62 -3.40
C ALA A 49 4.82 11.98 -4.75
N GLU A 50 6.14 12.17 -4.80
CA GLU A 50 6.85 12.55 -6.03
C GLU A 50 6.63 11.55 -7.17
N PRO A 51 6.59 10.22 -6.96
CA PRO A 51 6.33 9.26 -8.03
C PRO A 51 4.95 9.43 -8.70
N ALA A 52 4.00 10.08 -8.05
CA ALA A 52 2.68 10.39 -8.61
C ALA A 52 2.62 11.76 -9.31
N SER A 53 3.71 12.54 -9.29
CA SER A 53 3.76 13.89 -9.87
C SER A 53 3.71 13.89 -11.39
N LYS A 54 4.15 12.79 -12.03
CA LYS A 54 4.16 12.61 -13.49
C LYS A 54 3.93 11.14 -13.85
N PRO A 55 3.19 10.85 -14.94
CA PRO A 55 3.05 9.48 -15.42
C PRO A 55 4.37 8.84 -15.84
N ALA A 56 4.55 7.56 -15.54
CA ALA A 56 5.67 6.72 -15.97
C ALA A 56 5.48 6.28 -17.43
N THR A 57 5.63 7.21 -18.38
CA THR A 57 5.37 6.96 -19.81
C THR A 57 6.29 5.91 -20.43
N ASP A 58 7.48 5.74 -19.88
CA ASP A 58 8.48 4.81 -20.40
C ASP A 58 8.31 3.38 -19.87
N TYR A 59 7.51 3.20 -18.82
CA TYR A 59 7.19 1.88 -18.29
C TYR A 59 6.21 1.16 -19.22
N LYS A 60 6.65 0.01 -19.76
CA LYS A 60 5.85 -0.84 -20.67
C LYS A 60 5.50 -2.22 -20.08
N GLY A 61 5.87 -2.47 -18.82
CA GLY A 61 5.62 -3.74 -18.15
C GLY A 61 4.18 -3.91 -17.67
N HIS A 62 3.94 -4.97 -16.91
CA HIS A 62 2.66 -5.26 -16.27
C HIS A 62 2.57 -4.56 -14.90
N VAL A 63 1.44 -3.94 -14.59
CA VAL A 63 1.22 -3.24 -13.31
C VAL A 63 0.12 -3.93 -12.50
N PHE A 64 0.43 -4.25 -11.25
CA PHE A 64 -0.53 -4.72 -10.26
C PHE A 64 -0.49 -3.83 -9.02
N VAL A 65 -1.59 -3.13 -8.75
CA VAL A 65 -1.69 -2.24 -7.59
C VAL A 65 -2.46 -2.96 -6.50
N VAL A 66 -1.82 -3.14 -5.35
CA VAL A 66 -2.37 -3.91 -4.23
C VAL A 66 -2.35 -3.07 -2.97
N THR A 67 -3.46 -3.03 -2.24
CA THR A 67 -3.51 -2.42 -0.90
C THR A 67 -4.57 -3.09 -0.02
N GLY A 68 -4.65 -2.68 1.24
CA GLY A 68 -5.70 -3.07 2.18
C GLY A 68 -6.94 -2.17 2.04
N GLU A 69 -8.13 -2.75 2.24
CA GLU A 69 -9.41 -2.05 2.16
C GLU A 69 -9.46 -0.76 3.02
N LYS A 70 -8.80 -0.78 4.17
CA LYS A 70 -8.82 0.27 5.19
C LYS A 70 -7.49 1.01 5.30
N ASP A 71 -6.71 1.07 4.22
CA ASP A 71 -5.48 1.85 4.18
C ASP A 71 -5.76 3.34 4.46
N ILE A 72 -5.32 3.82 5.62
CA ILE A 72 -5.49 5.22 6.04
C ILE A 72 -4.52 6.15 5.32
N ILE A 73 -3.31 5.70 5.03
CA ILE A 73 -2.25 6.55 4.47
C ILE A 73 -2.59 6.96 3.04
N PHE A 74 -3.04 6.02 2.21
CA PHE A 74 -3.31 6.30 0.79
C PHE A 74 -4.80 6.46 0.45
N CYS A 75 -5.71 5.88 1.22
CA CYS A 75 -7.15 5.93 0.92
C CYS A 75 -8.00 6.59 2.01
N GLY A 76 -7.38 7.17 3.05
CA GLY A 76 -8.14 7.75 4.18
C GLY A 76 -9.01 6.74 4.92
N GLY A 77 -8.72 5.44 4.81
CA GLY A 77 -9.42 4.35 5.49
C GLY A 77 -10.55 3.69 4.68
N ASN A 78 -10.74 4.07 3.41
CA ASN A 78 -11.71 3.42 2.53
C ASN A 78 -11.19 3.35 1.08
N CYS A 79 -10.46 2.30 0.71
CA CYS A 79 -9.99 2.13 -0.67
C CYS A 79 -11.09 1.69 -1.66
N LEU A 80 -12.26 1.25 -1.17
CA LEU A 80 -13.42 0.90 -2.00
C LEU A 80 -14.22 2.14 -2.45
N GLN A 81 -13.85 3.33 -2.00
CA GLN A 81 -14.48 4.57 -2.46
C GLN A 81 -14.29 4.76 -3.97
N LYS A 82 -15.19 5.54 -4.59
CA LYS A 82 -15.09 5.84 -6.02
C LYS A 82 -13.82 6.63 -6.34
N PRO A 83 -13.24 6.44 -7.54
CA PRO A 83 -12.11 7.23 -8.00
C PRO A 83 -12.47 8.72 -8.04
N THR A 84 -11.49 9.57 -7.81
CA THR A 84 -11.61 11.03 -7.78
C THR A 84 -11.31 11.68 -9.13
N THR A 85 -10.51 11.01 -9.96
CA THR A 85 -10.02 11.56 -11.24
C THR A 85 -10.42 10.73 -12.45
N GLY A 86 -10.75 9.45 -12.25
CA GLY A 86 -11.02 8.51 -13.33
C GLY A 86 -12.39 7.82 -13.28
N SER A 87 -12.53 6.81 -14.14
CA SER A 87 -13.62 5.85 -14.11
C SER A 87 -13.15 4.55 -13.46
N GLY A 88 -14.06 3.87 -12.76
CA GLY A 88 -13.70 2.65 -12.03
C GLY A 88 -14.61 2.37 -10.84
N ASN A 89 -14.14 1.45 -10.00
CA ASN A 89 -14.88 0.95 -8.85
C ASN A 89 -14.17 1.19 -7.52
N SER A 90 -12.90 1.58 -7.53
CA SER A 90 -12.11 1.80 -6.32
C SER A 90 -11.12 2.96 -6.49
N LEU A 91 -10.61 3.48 -5.38
CA LEU A 91 -9.63 4.57 -5.42
C LEU A 91 -8.34 4.16 -6.14
N LEU A 92 -8.01 2.87 -6.17
CA LEU A 92 -6.84 2.36 -6.89
C LEU A 92 -6.91 2.62 -8.39
N ASP A 93 -8.11 2.76 -8.96
CA ASP A 93 -8.26 3.03 -10.40
C ASP A 93 -7.69 4.43 -10.77
N ASP A 94 -7.57 5.36 -9.82
CA ASP A 94 -6.88 6.65 -10.01
C ASP A 94 -5.38 6.50 -10.25
N THR A 95 -4.79 5.32 -9.98
CA THR A 95 -3.38 5.05 -10.28
C THR A 95 -3.14 4.62 -11.72
N LYS A 96 -4.19 4.24 -12.47
CA LYS A 96 -4.06 3.81 -13.88
C LYS A 96 -3.46 4.88 -14.79
N PRO A 97 -3.85 6.17 -14.71
CA PRO A 97 -3.24 7.23 -15.50
C PRO A 97 -1.74 7.45 -15.24
N LEU A 98 -1.21 6.95 -14.09
CA LEU A 98 0.23 7.01 -13.80
C LEU A 98 1.04 6.05 -14.69
N TYR A 99 0.39 5.06 -15.33
CA TYR A 99 1.05 4.05 -16.16
C TYR A 99 0.38 3.94 -17.54
N PRO A 100 0.40 5.01 -18.36
CA PRO A 100 -0.40 5.09 -19.59
C PRO A 100 0.00 4.07 -20.66
N ASN A 101 1.20 3.50 -20.55
CA ASN A 101 1.75 2.56 -21.53
C ASN A 101 2.04 1.16 -20.96
N ALA A 102 1.50 0.83 -19.78
CA ALA A 102 1.63 -0.52 -19.21
C ALA A 102 1.00 -1.57 -20.13
N ALA A 103 1.64 -2.73 -20.27
CA ALA A 103 1.13 -3.86 -21.06
C ALA A 103 -0.18 -4.42 -20.49
N SER A 104 -0.31 -4.40 -19.16
CA SER A 104 -1.58 -4.64 -18.47
C SER A 104 -1.62 -3.85 -17.16
N PHE A 105 -2.83 -3.59 -16.68
CA PHE A 105 -3.06 -2.92 -15.41
C PHE A 105 -4.17 -3.66 -14.66
N SER A 106 -3.94 -3.97 -13.38
CA SER A 106 -4.92 -4.62 -12.52
C SER A 106 -4.78 -4.12 -11.09
N THR A 107 -5.86 -4.25 -10.32
CA THR A 107 -5.91 -3.82 -8.92
C THR A 107 -6.41 -4.96 -8.04
N TYR A 108 -5.99 -4.99 -6.78
CA TYR A 108 -6.50 -5.91 -5.77
C TYR A 108 -6.56 -5.23 -4.40
N ILE A 109 -7.69 -5.41 -3.71
CA ILE A 109 -7.93 -4.84 -2.39
C ILE A 109 -8.12 -6.00 -1.43
N THR A 110 -7.25 -6.09 -0.43
CA THR A 110 -7.34 -7.13 0.60
C THR A 110 -8.42 -6.74 1.60
N PRO A 111 -9.49 -7.56 1.75
CA PRO A 111 -10.61 -7.22 2.63
C PRO A 111 -10.17 -7.00 4.07
N GLY A 112 -10.70 -5.96 4.71
CA GLY A 112 -10.45 -5.65 6.11
C GLY A 112 -9.04 -5.19 6.50
N ALA A 113 -8.02 -5.35 5.66
CA ALA A 113 -6.63 -5.00 5.96
C ALA A 113 -6.35 -3.49 5.93
N GLY A 114 -5.39 -3.03 6.73
CA GLY A 114 -4.86 -1.66 6.69
C GLY A 114 -3.62 -1.53 5.79
N HIS A 115 -2.84 -0.47 6.01
CA HIS A 115 -1.63 -0.18 5.23
C HIS A 115 -0.53 -1.25 5.41
N ALA A 116 -0.34 -1.77 6.64
CA ALA A 116 0.59 -2.86 6.92
C ALA A 116 0.00 -4.20 6.44
N LEU A 117 -0.24 -4.31 5.14
CA LEU A 117 -1.00 -5.36 4.47
C LEU A 117 -0.66 -6.76 4.94
N PHE A 118 0.64 -7.10 4.95
CA PHE A 118 1.14 -8.42 5.30
C PHE A 118 1.24 -8.72 6.81
N ALA A 119 0.75 -7.80 7.65
CA ALA A 119 0.57 -8.00 9.08
C ALA A 119 -0.91 -8.20 9.47
N HIS A 120 -1.81 -8.26 8.48
CA HIS A 120 -3.23 -8.49 8.69
C HIS A 120 -3.64 -9.93 8.35
N HIS A 121 -4.81 -10.32 8.86
CA HIS A 121 -5.57 -11.44 8.31
C HIS A 121 -5.82 -11.20 6.80
N GLY A 122 -5.83 -12.25 5.99
CA GLY A 122 -5.89 -12.12 4.52
C GLY A 122 -4.52 -12.10 3.82
N THR A 123 -3.41 -12.06 4.57
CA THR A 123 -2.05 -12.05 4.02
C THR A 123 -1.78 -13.22 3.05
N ALA A 124 -2.24 -14.42 3.37
CA ALA A 124 -2.02 -15.59 2.51
C ALA A 124 -2.76 -15.46 1.17
N GLU A 125 -3.98 -14.93 1.21
CA GLU A 125 -4.82 -14.66 0.06
C GLU A 125 -4.22 -13.55 -0.80
N THR A 126 -3.73 -12.46 -0.19
CA THR A 126 -3.02 -11.39 -0.89
C THR A 126 -1.78 -11.94 -1.61
N ILE A 127 -0.95 -12.73 -0.93
CA ILE A 127 0.24 -13.34 -1.53
C ILE A 127 -0.16 -14.27 -2.68
N SER A 128 -1.20 -15.09 -2.49
CA SER A 128 -1.72 -15.96 -3.55
C SER A 128 -2.21 -15.17 -4.77
N ALA A 129 -2.89 -14.04 -4.56
CA ALA A 129 -3.34 -13.16 -5.63
C ALA A 129 -2.15 -12.56 -6.39
N VAL A 130 -1.11 -12.08 -5.69
CA VAL A 130 0.12 -11.55 -6.30
C VAL A 130 0.83 -12.63 -7.11
N LEU A 131 1.06 -13.82 -6.55
CA LEU A 131 1.74 -14.91 -7.24
C LEU A 131 0.94 -15.41 -8.45
N SER A 132 -0.39 -15.51 -8.33
CA SER A 132 -1.27 -15.88 -9.43
C SER A 132 -1.23 -14.84 -10.54
N TRP A 133 -1.22 -13.55 -10.19
CA TRP A 133 -1.09 -12.46 -11.16
C TRP A 133 0.25 -12.49 -11.88
N CYS A 134 1.37 -12.72 -11.17
CA CYS A 134 2.69 -12.86 -11.78
C CYS A 134 2.69 -13.99 -12.81
N LYS A 135 2.23 -15.18 -12.41
CA LYS A 135 2.13 -16.35 -13.29
C LYS A 135 1.29 -16.07 -14.53
N ASN A 136 0.13 -15.43 -14.36
CA ASN A 136 -0.77 -15.10 -15.47
C ASN A 136 -0.22 -14.00 -16.38
N SER A 137 0.71 -13.18 -15.88
CA SER A 137 1.40 -12.15 -16.63
C SER A 137 2.73 -12.65 -17.26
N GLY A 138 3.05 -13.94 -17.09
CA GLY A 138 4.28 -14.54 -17.64
C GLY A 138 5.56 -14.16 -16.87
N LEU A 139 5.45 -13.81 -15.60
CA LEU A 139 6.55 -13.48 -14.68
C LEU A 139 6.92 -14.64 -13.74
#